data_AF-A0A8T4E6M5-F1
#
_entry.id   AF-A0A8T4E6M5-F1
#
_cell.length_a   1.000
_cell.length_b   1.000
_cell.length_c   1.000
_cell.angle_alpha   90.00
_cell.angle_beta   90.00
_cell.angle_gamma   90.00
#
_symmetry.space_group_name_H-M   'P 1'
#
loop_
_entity.id
_entity.type
_entity.pdbx_description
1 polymer ?
#
loop_
_entity_poly.entity_id
_entity_poly.type
_entity_poly.pdbx_seq_one_letter_code
_entity_poly.pdbx_strand_id
1 'polypeptide(L)'
;MQNRTSFLLCLLGGILLIIAGIAGSIGFYGTIIAYVTLYFPTTVEIMTILLLILQNIADLGGVAAIAGGFLLTTNRVGTGKFIIGIAVGVGLIGLIINLGTLYMAAGVAALFDFLNLAISSASTAGIILTIIARQTAKKPE
;
A
#
# COMPACT_ATOMS: atom_id res chain seq x y z
N MET A 1 -0.27 -17.93 -21.56
CA MET A 1 0.35 -17.04 -20.55
C MET A 1 0.61 -17.88 -19.32
N GLN A 2 1.84 -17.94 -18.85
CA GLN A 2 2.14 -18.52 -17.55
C GLN A 2 1.63 -17.61 -16.43
N ASN A 3 1.28 -18.20 -15.29
CA ASN A 3 0.88 -17.48 -14.07
C ASN A 3 -0.26 -16.45 -14.25
N ARG A 4 -1.27 -16.75 -15.08
CA ARG A 4 -2.45 -15.85 -15.30
C ARG A 4 -3.16 -15.48 -14.00
N THR A 5 -3.33 -16.45 -13.10
CA THR A 5 -3.95 -16.26 -11.79
C THR A 5 -3.14 -15.30 -10.93
N SER A 6 -1.81 -15.47 -10.87
CA SER A 6 -0.94 -14.55 -10.14
C SER A 6 -0.94 -13.13 -10.72
N PHE A 7 -1.01 -12.99 -12.05
CA PHE A 7 -1.14 -11.67 -12.69
C PHE A 7 -2.44 -10.96 -12.29
N LEU A 8 -3.58 -11.66 -12.38
CA LEU A 8 -4.88 -11.10 -12.02
C LEU A 8 -4.93 -10.68 -10.55
N LEU A 9 -4.37 -11.48 -9.65
CA LEU A 9 -4.27 -11.15 -8.22
C LEU A 9 -3.40 -9.92 -7.98
N CYS A 10 -2.28 -9.78 -8.70
CA CYS A 10 -1.45 -8.57 -8.63
C CYS A 10 -2.12 -7.34 -9.25
N LEU A 11 -2.88 -7.50 -10.33
CA LEU A 11 -3.63 -6.43 -10.96
C LEU A 11 -4.70 -5.89 -10.00
N LEU A 12 -5.54 -6.78 -9.48
CA LEU A 12 -6.59 -6.43 -8.53
C LEU A 12 -5.99 -5.84 -7.25
N GLY A 13 -4.98 -6.50 -6.68
CA GLY A 13 -4.32 -6.03 -5.47
C GLY A 13 -3.60 -4.69 -5.65
N GLY A 14 -2.98 -4.45 -6.81
CA GLY A 14 -2.38 -3.17 -7.16
C GLY A 14 -3.41 -2.04 -7.29
N ILE A 15 -4.55 -2.30 -7.93
CA ILE A 15 -5.65 -1.33 -8.02
C ILE A 15 -6.20 -1.00 -6.63
N LEU A 16 -6.41 -2.02 -5.79
CA LEU A 16 -6.84 -1.86 -4.39
C LEU A 16 -5.85 -1.01 -3.58
N LEU A 17 -4.54 -1.21 -3.79
CA LEU A 17 -3.49 -0.41 -3.15
C LEU A 17 -3.53 1.06 -3.60
N ILE A 18 -3.76 1.33 -4.89
CA ILE A 18 -3.90 2.71 -5.40
C ILE A 18 -5.13 3.38 -4.78
N ILE A 19 -6.29 2.71 -4.81
CA ILE A 19 -7.53 3.26 -4.25
C ILE A 19 -7.38 3.53 -2.75
N ALA A 20 -6.75 2.61 -2.02
CA ALA A 20 -6.53 2.77 -0.60
C ALA A 20 -5.48 3.85 -0.28
N GLY A 21 -4.45 4.00 -1.12
CA GLY A 21 -3.49 5.10 -1.06
C GLY A 21 -4.16 6.46 -1.21
N ILE A 22 -5.05 6.59 -2.20
CA ILE A 22 -5.85 7.80 -2.42
C ILE A 22 -6.78 8.09 -1.22
N ALA A 23 -7.47 7.07 -0.70
CA ALA A 23 -8.40 7.25 0.42
C ALA A 23 -7.71 7.62 1.74
N GLY A 24 -6.59 6.97 2.07
CA GLY A 24 -5.82 7.25 3.29
C GLY A 24 -5.13 8.61 3.25
N SER A 25 -4.66 9.01 2.07
CA SER A 25 -4.06 10.30 1.78
C SER A 25 -4.96 11.47 2.13
N ILE A 26 -6.22 11.45 1.65
CA ILE A 26 -7.16 12.56 1.81
C ILE A 26 -7.41 12.88 3.29
N GLY A 27 -7.60 11.86 4.13
CA GLY A 27 -7.86 12.05 5.57
C GLY A 27 -6.63 12.50 6.36
N PHE A 28 -5.49 11.85 6.15
CA PHE A 28 -4.26 12.16 6.87
C PHE A 28 -3.67 13.51 6.46
N TYR A 29 -3.63 13.81 5.15
CA TYR A 29 -3.11 15.08 4.65
C TYR A 29 -4.02 16.25 5.00
N GLY A 30 -5.35 16.07 4.98
CA GLY A 30 -6.29 17.07 5.47
C GLY A 30 -6.02 17.45 6.93
N THR A 31 -5.69 16.46 7.77
CA THR A 31 -5.36 16.70 9.19
C THR A 31 -4.04 17.46 9.36
N ILE A 32 -3.01 17.09 8.59
CA ILE A 32 -1.72 17.79 8.62
C ILE A 32 -1.88 19.23 8.13
N ILE A 33 -2.58 19.45 7.01
CA ILE A 33 -2.80 20.78 6.44
C ILE A 33 -3.59 21.65 7.43
N ALA A 34 -4.63 21.10 8.08
CA ALA A 34 -5.37 21.82 9.12
C ALA A 34 -4.46 22.24 10.29
N TYR A 35 -3.58 21.35 10.75
CA TYR A 35 -2.63 21.64 11.81
C TYR A 35 -1.62 22.73 11.41
N VAL A 36 -1.04 22.61 10.21
CA VAL A 36 -0.08 23.60 9.67
C VAL A 36 -0.76 24.95 9.44
N THR A 37 -2.01 24.97 8.98
CA THR A 37 -2.76 26.23 8.79
C THR A 37 -3.00 26.95 10.13
N LEU A 38 -3.23 26.20 11.21
CA LEU A 38 -3.49 26.77 12.53
C LEU A 38 -2.22 27.36 13.18
N TYR A 39 -1.07 26.69 13.04
CA TYR A 39 0.16 27.05 13.77
C TYR A 39 1.25 27.71 12.90
N PHE A 40 1.27 27.43 11.59
CA PHE A 40 2.30 27.87 10.64
C PHE A 40 1.68 28.27 9.29
N PRO A 41 0.81 29.29 9.23
CA PRO A 41 0.04 29.62 8.03
C PRO A 41 0.89 29.99 6.81
N THR A 42 2.10 30.53 7.01
CA THR A 42 3.03 30.89 5.93
C THR A 42 3.69 29.70 5.23
N THR A 43 3.66 28.50 5.83
CA THR A 43 4.30 27.30 5.24
C THR A 43 3.30 26.30 4.65
N VAL A 44 2.00 26.64 4.66
CA VAL A 44 0.91 25.77 4.17
C VAL A 44 1.10 25.37 2.71
N GLU A 45 1.47 26.31 1.83
CA GLU A 45 1.69 26.01 0.40
C GLU A 45 2.85 25.03 0.20
N ILE A 46 3.95 25.23 0.91
CA ILE A 46 5.13 24.35 0.83
C ILE A 46 4.77 22.94 1.33
N MET A 47 4.04 22.85 2.46
CA MET A 47 3.57 21.55 2.97
C MET A 47 2.60 20.87 2.00
N THR A 48 1.71 21.61 1.37
CA THR A 48 0.78 21.06 0.37
C THR A 48 1.54 20.44 -0.82
N ILE A 49 2.56 21.13 -1.33
CA ILE A 49 3.41 20.63 -2.43
C ILE A 49 4.17 19.37 -1.98
N LEU A 50 4.73 19.38 -0.78
CA LEU A 50 5.48 18.25 -0.24
C LEU A 50 4.59 17.00 -0.09
N LEU A 51 3.39 17.17 0.48
CA LEU A 51 2.42 16.07 0.63
C LEU A 51 1.96 15.55 -0.73
N LEU A 52 1.77 16.42 -1.73
CA LEU A 52 1.47 16.00 -3.09
C LEU A 52 2.58 15.14 -3.71
N ILE A 53 3.85 15.51 -3.50
CA ILE A 53 4.99 14.70 -3.98
C ILE A 53 5.01 13.33 -3.29
N LEU A 54 4.82 13.30 -1.96
CA LEU A 54 4.74 12.06 -1.20
C LEU A 54 3.59 11.17 -1.68
N GLN A 55 2.45 11.76 -2.03
CA GLN A 55 1.32 11.01 -2.59
C GLN A 55 1.69 10.29 -3.87
N ASN A 56 2.29 11.03 -4.81
CA ASN A 56 2.67 10.47 -6.10
C ASN A 56 3.67 9.32 -5.93
N ILE A 57 4.59 9.42 -4.96
CA ILE A 57 5.53 8.33 -4.63
C ILE A 57 4.78 7.12 -4.05
N ALA A 58 3.79 7.33 -3.19
CA ALA A 58 2.98 6.24 -2.64
C ALA A 58 2.16 5.53 -3.73
N ASP A 59 1.54 6.28 -4.63
CA ASP A 59 0.73 5.72 -5.73
C ASP A 59 1.57 4.91 -6.73
N LEU A 60 2.84 5.30 -6.93
CA LEU A 60 3.80 4.51 -7.71
C LEU A 60 4.03 3.11 -7.12
N GLY A 61 3.83 2.90 -5.81
CA GLY A 61 3.90 1.59 -5.18
C GLY A 61 2.85 0.62 -5.72
N GLY A 62 1.60 1.07 -5.89
CA GLY A 62 0.54 0.26 -6.48
C GLY A 62 0.81 -0.06 -7.96
N VAL A 63 1.31 0.92 -8.72
CA VAL A 63 1.74 0.73 -10.11
C VAL A 63 2.89 -0.28 -10.21
N ALA A 64 3.87 -0.23 -9.31
CA ALA A 64 4.96 -1.18 -9.24
C ALA A 64 4.48 -2.60 -8.96
N ALA A 65 3.44 -2.79 -8.12
CA ALA A 65 2.83 -4.10 -7.91
C ALA A 65 2.18 -4.66 -9.19
N ILE A 66 1.52 -3.81 -9.99
CA ILE A 66 0.93 -4.20 -11.28
C ILE A 66 2.02 -4.55 -12.30
N ALA A 67 3.05 -3.70 -12.44
CA ALA A 67 4.17 -3.93 -13.34
C ALA A 67 4.97 -5.20 -12.97
N GLY A 68 5.19 -5.42 -11.67
CA GLY A 68 5.80 -6.64 -11.15
C GLY A 68 4.94 -7.87 -11.44
N GLY A 69 3.61 -7.74 -11.33
CA GLY A 69 2.64 -8.77 -11.74
C GLY A 69 2.76 -9.10 -13.23
N PHE A 70 2.87 -8.10 -14.10
CA PHE A 70 3.05 -8.31 -15.54
C PHE A 70 4.33 -9.11 -15.84
N LEU A 71 5.43 -8.81 -15.14
CA LEU A 71 6.70 -9.55 -15.27
C LEU A 71 6.59 -11.02 -14.83
N LEU A 72 5.64 -11.37 -13.94
CA LEU A 72 5.38 -12.79 -13.58
C LEU A 72 4.80 -13.62 -14.74
N THR A 73 4.23 -12.96 -15.76
CA THR A 73 3.72 -13.64 -16.97
C THR A 73 4.81 -13.92 -18.01
N THR A 74 6.00 -13.35 -17.81
CA THR A 74 7.19 -13.51 -18.67
C THR A 74 8.19 -14.47 -18.01
N ASN A 75 9.21 -14.93 -18.76
CA ASN A 75 10.32 -15.76 -18.25
C ASN A 75 11.15 -15.10 -17.10
N ARG A 76 10.86 -13.85 -16.72
CA ARG A 76 11.55 -13.08 -15.67
C ARG A 76 10.80 -13.10 -14.32
N VAL A 77 10.26 -14.25 -13.94
CA VAL A 77 9.48 -14.45 -12.69
C VAL A 77 10.24 -13.95 -11.45
N GLY A 78 11.57 -14.14 -11.39
CA GLY A 78 12.40 -13.69 -10.26
C GLY A 78 12.38 -12.17 -10.07
N THR A 79 12.54 -11.41 -11.14
CA THR A 79 12.52 -9.93 -11.12
C THR A 79 11.12 -9.41 -10.77
N GLY A 80 10.07 -10.05 -11.30
CA GLY A 80 8.68 -9.73 -10.94
C GLY A 80 8.41 -9.90 -9.45
N LYS A 81 8.84 -11.03 -8.86
CA LYS A 81 8.70 -11.28 -7.40
C LYS A 81 9.47 -10.28 -6.53
N PHE A 82 10.59 -9.74 -7.01
CA PHE A 82 11.37 -8.74 -6.29
C PHE A 82 10.65 -7.38 -6.27
N ILE A 83 10.18 -6.92 -7.43
CA ILE A 83 9.46 -5.64 -7.56
C ILE A 83 8.18 -5.65 -6.72
N ILE A 84 7.41 -6.75 -6.79
CA ILE A 84 6.21 -6.91 -5.94
C ILE A 84 6.59 -6.89 -4.46
N GLY A 85 7.71 -7.50 -4.08
CA GLY A 85 8.20 -7.49 -2.70
C GLY A 85 8.48 -6.08 -2.18
N ILE A 86 9.09 -5.21 -2.99
CA ILE A 86 9.34 -3.81 -2.62
C ILE A 86 8.03 -3.04 -2.55
N ALA A 87 7.17 -3.17 -3.56
CA ALA A 87 5.88 -2.48 -3.64
C ALA A 87 4.99 -2.78 -2.42
N VAL A 88 4.91 -4.05 -2.03
CA VAL A 88 4.06 -4.49 -0.92
C VAL A 88 4.75 -4.32 0.44
N GLY A 89 6.08 -4.43 0.48
CA GLY A 89 6.86 -4.31 1.71
C GLY A 89 6.65 -2.96 2.39
N VAL A 90 6.60 -1.86 1.64
CA VAL A 90 6.35 -0.53 2.20
C VAL A 90 4.95 -0.42 2.81
N GLY A 91 3.92 -0.96 2.12
CA GLY A 91 2.55 -0.98 2.64
C GLY A 91 2.41 -1.85 3.91
N LEU A 92 3.10 -2.98 3.94
CA LEU A 92 3.09 -3.89 5.08
C LEU A 92 3.82 -3.31 6.30
N ILE A 93 4.93 -2.59 6.10
CA ILE A 93 5.60 -1.84 7.17
C ILE A 93 4.67 -0.77 7.74
N GLY A 94 3.97 -0.02 6.88
CA GLY A 94 3.00 0.98 7.34
C GLY A 94 1.87 0.38 8.18
N LEU A 95 1.39 -0.81 7.81
CA LEU A 95 0.38 -1.54 8.59
C LEU A 95 0.92 -2.00 9.96
N ILE A 96 2.17 -2.46 10.03
CA ILE A 96 2.84 -2.83 11.29
C ILE A 96 3.00 -1.62 12.22
N ILE A 97 3.43 -0.47 11.67
CA ILE A 97 3.61 0.76 12.46
C ILE A 97 2.27 1.19 13.08
N ASN A 98 1.19 1.17 12.31
CA ASN A 98 -0.15 1.53 12.80
C ASN A 98 -0.64 0.59 13.90
N LEU A 99 -0.40 -0.72 13.76
CA LEU A 99 -0.72 -1.69 14.82
C LEU A 99 0.06 -1.39 16.11
N GLY A 100 1.34 -1.05 15.99
CA GLY A 100 2.19 -0.68 17.13
C GLY A 100 1.73 0.58 17.84
N THR A 101 1.39 1.64 17.10
CA THR A 101 0.90 2.90 17.69
C THR A 101 -0.46 2.73 18.36
N LEU A 102 -1.39 1.99 17.75
CA LEU A 102 -2.69 1.68 18.36
C LEU A 102 -2.56 0.84 19.63
N TYR A 103 -1.68 -0.15 19.62
CA TYR A 103 -1.39 -0.96 20.81
C TYR A 103 -0.91 -0.10 21.97
N MET A 104 0.02 0.82 21.71
CA MET A 104 0.57 1.70 22.74
C MET A 104 -0.44 2.76 23.22
N ALA A 105 -1.34 3.23 22.35
CA ALA A 105 -2.28 4.29 22.68
C ALA A 105 -3.56 3.80 23.36
N ALA A 106 -4.10 2.66 22.94
CA ALA A 106 -5.45 2.20 23.31
C ALA A 106 -5.51 0.72 23.75
N GLY A 107 -4.37 0.02 23.76
CA GLY A 107 -4.27 -1.36 24.27
C GLY A 107 -4.81 -2.44 23.31
N VAL A 108 -4.93 -3.65 23.84
CA VAL A 108 -5.22 -4.87 23.06
C VAL A 108 -6.62 -4.88 22.44
N ALA A 109 -7.62 -4.30 23.09
CA ALA A 109 -9.00 -4.29 22.57
C ALA A 109 -9.10 -3.47 21.27
N ALA A 110 -8.53 -2.25 21.27
CA ALA A 110 -8.47 -1.40 20.08
C ALA A 110 -7.64 -2.03 18.93
N LEU A 111 -6.65 -2.86 19.26
CA LEU A 111 -5.90 -3.63 18.28
C LEU A 111 -6.80 -4.62 17.52
N PHE A 112 -7.65 -5.36 18.24
CA PHE A 112 -8.57 -6.32 17.62
C PHE A 112 -9.64 -5.64 16.77
N ASP A 113 -10.17 -4.49 17.23
CA ASP A 113 -11.13 -3.71 16.45
C ASP A 113 -10.48 -3.14 15.18
N PHE A 114 -9.26 -2.61 15.31
CA PHE A 114 -8.49 -2.15 14.15
C PHE A 114 -8.14 -3.29 13.19
N LEU A 115 -7.79 -4.48 13.69
CA LEU A 115 -7.54 -5.66 12.85
C LEU A 115 -8.79 -6.08 12.08
N ASN A 116 -9.96 -6.10 12.72
CA ASN A 116 -11.22 -6.42 12.04
C ASN A 116 -11.56 -5.40 10.95
N LEU A 117 -11.36 -4.11 11.23
CA LEU A 117 -11.51 -3.04 10.24
C LEU A 117 -10.47 -3.14 9.12
N ALA A 118 -9.22 -3.44 9.46
CA ALA A 118 -8.13 -3.57 8.51
C ALA A 118 -8.35 -4.76 7.57
N ILE A 119 -8.79 -5.92 8.06
CA ILE A 119 -9.09 -7.08 7.19
C ILE A 119 -10.20 -6.74 6.18
N SER A 120 -11.14 -5.88 6.58
CA SER A 120 -12.22 -5.42 5.72
C SER A 120 -11.82 -4.25 4.81
N SER A 121 -10.59 -3.73 4.94
CA SER A 121 -10.12 -2.55 4.21
C SER A 121 -9.48 -2.92 2.87
N ALA A 122 -9.65 -2.02 1.89
CA ALA A 122 -9.05 -2.16 0.56
C ALA A 122 -7.52 -2.21 0.60
N SER A 123 -6.87 -1.50 1.55
CA SER A 123 -5.41 -1.51 1.70
C SER A 123 -4.88 -2.89 2.07
N THR A 124 -5.45 -3.51 3.08
CA THR A 124 -5.01 -4.82 3.58
C THR A 124 -5.34 -5.92 2.58
N ALA A 125 -6.53 -5.86 1.95
CA ALA A 125 -6.90 -6.78 0.87
C ALA A 125 -5.91 -6.69 -0.30
N GLY A 126 -5.51 -5.47 -0.68
CA GLY A 126 -4.51 -5.23 -1.72
C GLY A 126 -3.14 -5.84 -1.40
N ILE A 127 -2.67 -5.66 -0.16
CA ILE A 127 -1.42 -6.25 0.37
C ILE A 127 -1.49 -7.78 0.33
N ILE A 128 -2.58 -8.38 0.82
CA ILE A 128 -2.72 -9.83 0.90
C ILE A 128 -2.76 -10.46 -0.49
N LEU A 129 -3.56 -9.91 -1.41
CA LEU A 129 -3.70 -10.42 -2.77
C LEU A 129 -2.37 -10.39 -3.54
N THR A 130 -1.59 -9.33 -3.38
CA THR A 130 -0.27 -9.20 -4.01
C THR A 130 0.78 -10.14 -3.39
N ILE A 131 0.71 -10.44 -2.09
CA ILE A 131 1.55 -11.46 -1.45
C ILE A 131 1.21 -12.86 -1.98
N ILE A 132 -0.08 -13.20 -2.04
CA ILE A 132 -0.54 -14.50 -2.55
C ILE A 132 -0.16 -14.66 -4.02
N ALA A 133 -0.29 -13.60 -4.82
CA ALA A 133 0.17 -13.57 -6.22
C ALA A 133 1.66 -13.93 -6.34
N ARG A 134 2.50 -13.34 -5.48
CA ARG A 134 3.95 -13.61 -5.44
C ARG A 134 4.27 -15.05 -5.06
N GLN A 135 3.54 -15.63 -4.11
CA GLN A 135 3.76 -17.00 -3.64
C GLN A 135 3.28 -18.05 -4.67
N THR A 136 2.15 -17.80 -5.32
CA THR A 136 1.56 -18.72 -6.31
C THR A 136 2.31 -18.76 -7.64
N ALA A 137 3.05 -17.69 -7.99
CA ALA A 137 3.82 -17.67 -9.23
C ALA A 137 4.97 -18.69 -9.19
N LYS A 138 4.94 -19.69 -10.07
CA LYS A 138 6.02 -20.67 -10.24
C LYS A 138 6.86 -20.32 -11.47
N LYS A 139 8.16 -20.65 -11.43
CA LYS A 139 9.01 -20.58 -12.63
C LYS A 139 8.57 -21.68 -13.61
N PRO A 140 8.61 -21.42 -14.93
CA PRO A 140 8.64 -22.49 -15.92
C PRO A 140 9.79 -23.42 -15.58
N GLU A 141 9.54 -24.73 -15.48
CA GLU A 141 10.58 -25.73 -15.73
C GLU A 141 10.89 -25.77 -17.23
#